data_AF-A0A523BCH4-F1
#
_entry.id   AF-A0A523BCH4-F1
#
_cell.length_a   1.000
_cell.length_b   1.000
_cell.length_c   1.000
_cell.angle_alpha   90.00
_cell.angle_beta   90.00
_cell.angle_gamma   90.00
#
_symmetry.space_group_name_H-M   'P 1'
#
loop_
_entity.id
_entity.type
_entity.pdbx_description
1 polymer ?
#
loop_
_entity_poly.entity_id
_entity_poly.type
_entity_poly.pdbx_seq_one_letter_code
_entity_poly.pdbx_strand_id
1 'polypeptide(L)'
;MPVRNIWSLEPGECIVAEEIMHNLKCEVYFPVRDVGLDLLVVKDDKHVGIQVKESRYYMGHRWRSGHVGHSWHQINKAKFFKNKGKVDFYVFLTYLPLVREHNISRFENKFLIVPTAELEKRMTVKDPGKKGVYFFCFHFEGSNVWDERVTVDIDNELTNYTKFLDAWHLIEQALK
;
A
#
# COMPACT_ATOMS: atom_id res chain seq x y z
N MET A 1 7.92 10.89 34.47
CA MET A 1 7.87 11.17 33.02
C MET A 1 7.16 10.01 32.35
N PRO A 2 6.04 10.21 31.62
CA PRO A 2 5.47 9.12 30.85
C PRO A 2 6.46 8.75 29.75
N VAL A 3 6.79 7.47 29.64
CA VAL A 3 7.57 6.93 28.53
C VAL A 3 6.78 7.23 27.27
N ARG A 4 7.21 8.21 26.46
CA ARG A 4 6.71 8.35 25.09
C ARG A 4 6.99 7.03 24.39
N ASN A 5 6.00 6.43 23.73
CA ASN A 5 6.20 5.23 22.91
C ASN A 5 7.49 5.40 22.08
N ILE A 6 8.54 4.68 22.47
CA ILE A 6 9.84 4.70 21.80
C ILE A 6 9.71 4.02 20.43
N TRP A 7 8.67 3.21 20.26
CA TRP A 7 8.39 2.41 19.08
C TRP A 7 6.86 2.28 18.90
N SER A 8 6.34 2.56 17.71
CA SER A 8 5.00 2.17 17.28
C SER A 8 5.21 1.30 16.06
N LEU A 9 5.25 0.00 16.28
CA LEU A 9 5.36 -1.00 15.23
C LEU A 9 3.93 -1.45 14.89
N GLU A 10 3.47 -1.11 13.70
CA GLU A 10 2.11 -1.43 13.27
C GLU A 10 2.04 -2.87 12.74
N PRO A 11 0.97 -3.63 13.00
CA PRO A 11 0.85 -5.03 12.53
C PRO A 11 1.06 -5.19 11.02
N GLY A 12 0.57 -4.24 10.20
CA GLY A 12 0.77 -4.27 8.77
C GLY A 12 2.24 -4.16 8.34
N GLU A 13 3.09 -3.47 9.10
CA GLU A 13 4.53 -3.37 8.82
C GLU A 13 5.22 -4.73 9.02
N CYS A 14 4.85 -5.46 10.08
CA CYS A 14 5.35 -6.82 10.32
C CYS A 14 4.94 -7.79 9.23
N ILE A 15 3.66 -7.78 8.85
CA ILE A 15 3.12 -8.66 7.81
C ILE A 15 3.85 -8.41 6.49
N VAL A 16 4.05 -7.14 6.12
CA VAL A 16 4.80 -6.79 4.90
C VAL A 16 6.27 -7.22 5.01
N ALA A 17 6.92 -7.04 6.16
CA ALA A 17 8.29 -7.48 6.37
C ALA A 17 8.45 -9.01 6.24
N GLU A 18 7.53 -9.78 6.83
CA GLU A 18 7.51 -11.24 6.73
C GLU A 18 7.34 -11.70 5.28
N GLU A 19 6.41 -11.08 4.54
CA GLU A 19 6.22 -11.39 3.11
C GLU A 19 7.44 -11.01 2.28
N ILE A 20 8.08 -9.87 2.55
CA ILE A 20 9.33 -9.49 1.85
C ILE A 20 10.41 -10.53 2.10
N MET A 21 10.64 -10.93 3.36
CA MET A 21 11.66 -11.93 3.71
C MET A 21 11.33 -13.33 3.15
N HIS A 22 10.05 -13.66 3.02
CA HIS A 22 9.61 -14.93 2.45
C HIS A 22 9.80 -14.96 0.92
N ASN A 23 9.40 -13.89 0.23
CA ASN A 23 9.46 -13.81 -1.22
C ASN A 23 10.87 -13.46 -1.73
N LEU A 24 11.66 -12.72 -0.95
CA LEU A 24 12.95 -12.18 -1.34
C LEU A 24 14.03 -12.61 -0.33
N LYS A 25 15.18 -13.06 -0.85
CA LYS A 25 16.37 -13.33 -0.02
C LYS A 25 17.08 -12.02 0.34
N CYS A 26 16.60 -11.34 1.37
CA CYS A 26 17.08 -10.02 1.82
C CYS A 26 16.87 -9.83 3.33
N GLU A 27 17.52 -8.80 3.88
CA GLU A 27 17.29 -8.33 5.25
C GLU A 27 16.27 -7.19 5.28
N VAL A 28 15.40 -7.17 6.30
CA VAL A 28 14.42 -6.09 6.52
C VAL A 28 14.65 -5.47 7.89
N TYR A 29 14.76 -4.14 7.92
CA TYR A 29 15.02 -3.35 9.12
C TYR A 29 13.86 -2.38 9.40
N PHE A 30 13.51 -2.26 10.68
CA PHE A 30 12.55 -1.28 11.17
C PHE A 30 13.29 -0.07 11.74
N PRO A 31 13.08 1.15 11.21
CA PRO A 31 13.65 2.33 11.82
C PRO A 31 13.12 2.54 13.24
N VAL A 32 14.03 2.77 14.19
CA VAL A 32 13.66 3.03 15.60
C VAL A 32 12.96 4.39 15.78
N ARG A 33 13.12 5.31 14.82
CA ARG A 33 12.51 6.64 14.82
C ARG A 33 11.76 6.87 13.52
N ASP A 34 10.75 7.75 13.54
CA ASP A 34 10.10 8.23 12.32
C ASP A 34 11.09 9.03 11.47
N VAL A 35 11.61 8.37 10.44
CA VAL A 35 12.54 8.94 9.45
C VAL A 35 11.87 9.17 8.09
N GLY A 36 10.58 8.90 8.00
CA GLY A 36 9.75 9.03 6.79
C GLY A 36 9.64 7.77 5.92
N LEU A 37 10.06 6.60 6.42
CA LEU A 37 9.82 5.27 5.84
C LEU A 37 9.52 4.29 6.99
N ASP A 38 8.79 3.23 6.69
CA ASP A 38 8.36 2.23 7.69
C ASP A 38 9.32 1.03 7.71
N LEU A 39 9.82 0.61 6.54
CA LEU A 39 10.77 -0.51 6.41
C LEU A 39 11.94 -0.13 5.49
N LEU A 40 13.15 -0.53 5.87
CA LEU A 40 14.33 -0.50 5.02
C LEU A 40 14.68 -1.93 4.62
N VAL A 41 14.64 -2.23 3.33
CA VAL A 41 15.01 -3.54 2.79
C VAL A 41 16.41 -3.44 2.21
N VAL A 42 17.28 -4.37 2.58
CA VAL A 42 18.69 -4.40 2.16
C VAL A 42 19.01 -5.75 1.56
N LYS A 43 19.74 -5.75 0.45
CA LYS A 43 20.31 -6.94 -0.14
C LYS A 43 21.67 -6.59 -0.69
N ASP A 44 22.70 -7.26 -0.20
CA ASP A 44 24.10 -6.98 -0.53
C ASP A 44 24.44 -5.49 -0.27
N ASP A 45 24.82 -4.72 -1.30
CA ASP A 45 25.15 -3.29 -1.22
C ASP A 45 23.96 -2.37 -1.62
N LYS A 46 22.81 -2.95 -1.96
CA LYS A 46 21.60 -2.23 -2.37
C LYS A 46 20.59 -2.15 -1.24
N HIS A 47 19.83 -1.07 -1.24
CA HIS A 47 18.71 -0.89 -0.32
C HIS A 47 17.56 -0.15 -0.97
N VAL A 48 16.36 -0.39 -0.46
CA VAL A 48 15.16 0.36 -0.82
C VAL A 48 14.35 0.71 0.43
N GLY A 49 13.80 1.92 0.46
CA GLY A 49 12.88 2.37 1.49
C GLY A 49 11.43 2.06 1.12
N ILE A 50 10.66 1.55 2.08
CA ILE A 50 9.26 1.19 1.91
C ILE A 50 8.38 1.97 2.87
N GLN A 51 7.26 2.46 2.36
CA GLN A 51 6.15 2.98 3.16
C GLN A 51 4.97 2.01 3.06
N VAL A 52 4.50 1.52 4.20
CA VAL A 52 3.32 0.68 4.31
C VAL A 52 2.07 1.56 4.48
N LYS A 53 0.99 1.13 3.83
CA LYS A 53 -0.35 1.68 3.96
C LYS A 53 -1.30 0.54 4.21
N GLU A 54 -1.66 0.37 5.47
CA GLU A 54 -2.62 -0.64 5.90
C GLU A 54 -4.04 -0.06 5.87
N SER A 55 -5.00 -0.86 5.43
CA SER A 55 -6.42 -0.52 5.54
C SER A 55 -7.23 -1.75 5.95
N ARG A 56 -8.26 -1.50 6.76
CA ARG A 56 -9.24 -2.52 7.12
C ARG A 56 -10.17 -2.77 5.93
N TYR A 57 -10.71 -3.99 5.87
CA TYR A 57 -11.79 -4.29 4.94
C TYR A 57 -13.05 -3.47 5.25
N TYR A 58 -13.74 -3.00 4.21
CA TYR A 58 -15.04 -2.37 4.34
C TYR A 58 -16.13 -3.26 3.71
N MET A 59 -17.02 -3.82 4.53
CA MET A 59 -18.20 -4.52 4.02
C MET A 59 -19.26 -3.50 3.57
N GLY A 60 -19.81 -3.67 2.37
CA GLY A 60 -21.08 -3.04 1.98
C GLY A 60 -21.00 -1.59 1.51
N HIS A 61 -19.83 -0.96 1.45
CA HIS A 61 -19.71 0.35 0.83
C HIS A 61 -19.66 0.21 -0.70
N ARG A 62 -20.67 0.72 -1.39
CA ARG A 62 -20.63 0.83 -2.87
C ARG A 62 -20.09 2.20 -3.25
N TRP A 63 -19.06 2.23 -4.08
CA TRP A 63 -18.53 3.46 -4.64
C TRP A 63 -19.47 4.02 -5.72
N ARG A 64 -19.18 5.23 -6.19
CA ARG A 64 -19.96 5.88 -7.26
C ARG A 64 -19.99 5.08 -8.57
N SER A 65 -18.98 4.26 -8.81
CA SER A 65 -18.91 3.30 -9.92
C SER A 65 -19.87 2.13 -9.79
N GLY A 66 -20.47 1.91 -8.61
CA GLY A 66 -21.34 0.77 -8.32
C GLY A 66 -20.61 -0.44 -7.73
N HIS A 67 -19.27 -0.48 -7.80
CA HIS A 67 -18.47 -1.55 -7.22
C HIS A 67 -18.40 -1.49 -5.69
N VAL A 68 -18.24 -2.66 -5.06
CA VAL A 68 -18.03 -2.74 -3.61
C VAL A 68 -16.59 -2.38 -3.29
N GLY A 69 -16.40 -1.38 -2.43
CA GLY A 69 -15.10 -0.96 -1.97
C GLY A 69 -14.50 -1.92 -0.96
N HIS A 70 -13.29 -2.40 -1.24
CA HIS A 70 -12.63 -3.37 -0.38
C HIS A 70 -11.63 -2.74 0.58
N SER A 71 -11.01 -1.61 0.21
CA SER A 71 -10.13 -0.88 1.12
C SER A 71 -10.15 0.63 0.90
N TRP A 72 -9.69 1.35 1.91
CA TRP A 72 -9.52 2.80 1.91
C TRP A 72 -8.18 3.17 2.53
N HIS A 73 -7.25 3.63 1.70
CA HIS A 73 -5.92 4.09 2.10
C HIS A 73 -5.77 5.60 1.96
N GLN A 74 -4.86 6.20 2.73
CA GLN A 74 -4.63 7.64 2.75
C GLN A 74 -3.17 7.99 2.56
N ILE A 75 -2.90 8.95 1.68
CA ILE A 75 -1.57 9.55 1.50
C ILE A 75 -1.68 11.06 1.60
N ASN A 76 -1.00 11.64 2.59
CA ASN A 76 -0.91 13.08 2.72
C ASN A 76 0.10 13.63 1.70
N LYS A 77 -0.33 14.62 0.90
CA LYS A 77 0.46 15.27 -0.15
C LYS A 77 1.79 15.81 0.38
N ALA A 78 1.76 16.56 1.49
CA ALA A 78 2.97 17.16 2.04
C ALA A 78 3.97 16.10 2.52
N LYS A 79 3.48 15.03 3.18
CA LYS A 79 4.35 13.91 3.59
C LYS A 79 4.92 13.15 2.40
N PHE A 80 4.11 12.88 1.37
CA PHE A 80 4.55 12.22 0.15
C PHE A 80 5.73 12.96 -0.49
N PHE A 81 5.58 14.27 -0.73
CA PHE A 81 6.64 15.07 -1.34
C PHE A 81 7.85 15.28 -0.43
N LYS A 82 7.65 15.37 0.89
CA LYS A 82 8.76 15.46 1.87
C LYS A 82 9.65 14.21 1.85
N ASN A 83 9.05 13.04 1.66
CA ASN A 83 9.74 11.75 1.70
C ASN A 83 10.13 11.24 0.30
N LYS A 84 9.85 12.03 -0.75
CA LYS A 84 10.18 11.73 -2.14
C LYS A 84 11.71 11.68 -2.28
N GLY A 85 12.25 10.48 -2.48
CA GLY A 85 13.70 10.21 -2.49
C GLY A 85 14.21 9.38 -1.31
N LYS A 86 13.38 9.14 -0.29
CA LYS A 86 13.65 8.17 0.78
C LYS A 86 12.79 6.91 0.67
N VAL A 87 11.58 7.08 0.14
CA VAL A 87 10.62 5.99 -0.08
C VAL A 87 10.65 5.64 -1.55
N ASP A 88 11.08 4.42 -1.87
CA ASP A 88 11.15 3.88 -3.21
C ASP A 88 9.84 3.16 -3.59
N PHE A 89 9.19 2.53 -2.60
CA PHE A 89 7.95 1.79 -2.79
C PHE A 89 6.90 2.13 -1.73
N TYR A 90 5.64 2.14 -2.17
CA TYR A 90 4.48 2.09 -1.29
C TYR A 90 3.86 0.70 -1.38
N VAL A 91 3.66 0.06 -0.23
CA VAL A 91 2.97 -1.23 -0.13
C VAL A 91 1.61 -1.01 0.52
N PHE A 92 0.54 -1.18 -0.26
CA PHE A 92 -0.82 -1.13 0.27
C PHE A 92 -1.25 -2.54 0.68
N LEU A 93 -1.53 -2.73 1.97
CA LEU A 93 -2.01 -3.98 2.55
C LEU A 93 -3.52 -3.92 2.76
N THR A 94 -4.24 -4.82 2.10
CA THR A 94 -5.70 -5.00 2.26
C THR A 94 -6.00 -6.41 2.75
N TYR A 95 -6.82 -6.52 3.80
CA TYR A 95 -7.35 -7.80 4.27
C TYR A 95 -8.68 -8.09 3.57
N LEU A 96 -8.77 -9.11 2.71
CA LEU A 96 -10.02 -9.52 2.06
C LEU A 96 -10.65 -10.71 2.81
N PRO A 97 -11.91 -10.62 3.26
CA PRO A 97 -12.57 -11.74 3.92
C PRO A 97 -12.93 -12.83 2.91
N LEU A 98 -12.52 -14.06 3.22
CA LEU A 98 -12.97 -15.25 2.52
C LEU A 98 -14.24 -15.77 3.21
N VAL A 99 -15.38 -15.55 2.57
CA VAL A 99 -16.68 -16.00 3.06
C VAL A 99 -16.92 -17.44 2.62
N ARG A 100 -17.24 -18.32 3.58
CA ARG A 100 -17.75 -19.68 3.32
C ARG A 100 -19.09 -19.84 4.04
N GLU A 101 -20.09 -20.36 3.33
CA GLU A 101 -21.36 -20.82 3.92
C GLU A 101 -21.99 -19.83 4.94
N HIS A 102 -21.96 -18.53 4.62
CA HIS A 102 -22.50 -17.41 5.41
C HIS A 102 -21.64 -16.86 6.58
N ASN A 103 -20.42 -17.34 6.79
CA ASN A 103 -19.48 -16.78 7.78
C ASN A 103 -18.13 -16.39 7.17
N ILE A 104 -17.48 -15.37 7.76
CA ILE A 104 -16.09 -15.02 7.42
C ILE A 104 -15.20 -16.13 8.00
N SER A 105 -14.60 -16.93 7.12
CA SER A 105 -13.76 -18.07 7.53
C SER A 105 -12.34 -17.66 7.87
N ARG A 106 -11.75 -16.76 7.08
CA ARG A 106 -10.40 -16.19 7.25
C ARG A 106 -10.28 -14.90 6.44
N PHE A 107 -9.20 -14.16 6.67
CA PHE A 107 -8.81 -13.04 5.81
C PHE A 107 -7.61 -13.46 4.96
N GLU A 108 -7.63 -13.05 3.70
CA GLU A 108 -6.52 -13.15 2.77
C GLU A 108 -5.86 -11.77 2.66
N ASN A 109 -4.54 -11.73 2.76
CA ASN A 109 -3.78 -10.50 2.57
C ASN A 109 -3.58 -10.26 1.07
N LYS A 110 -3.90 -9.06 0.59
CA LYS A 110 -3.56 -8.58 -0.75
C LYS A 110 -2.58 -7.42 -0.64
N PHE A 111 -1.51 -7.49 -1.42
CA PHE A 111 -0.47 -6.48 -1.44
C PHE A 111 -0.46 -5.76 -2.79
N LEU A 112 -0.51 -4.43 -2.78
CA LEU A 112 -0.19 -3.63 -3.97
C LEU A 112 1.16 -2.97 -3.78
N ILE A 113 2.15 -3.40 -4.55
CA ILE A 113 3.52 -2.90 -4.48
C ILE A 113 3.73 -1.89 -5.60
N VAL A 114 3.71 -0.60 -5.25
CA VAL A 114 3.73 0.50 -6.22
C VAL A 114 5.00 1.32 -6.05
N PRO A 115 5.85 1.45 -7.09
CA PRO A 115 6.98 2.37 -7.06
C PRO A 115 6.53 3.81 -6.82
N THR A 116 7.28 4.59 -6.04
CA THR A 116 6.93 5.99 -5.71
C THR A 116 6.74 6.85 -6.96
N ALA A 117 7.58 6.68 -7.98
CA ALA A 117 7.46 7.42 -9.24
C ALA A 117 6.17 7.10 -10.00
N GLU A 118 5.71 5.85 -9.93
CA GLU A 118 4.46 5.42 -10.58
C GLU A 118 3.23 5.86 -9.76
N LEU A 119 3.34 5.81 -8.43
CA LEU A 119 2.30 6.34 -7.54
C LEU A 119 2.10 7.84 -7.75
N GLU A 120 3.18 8.61 -7.94
CA GLU A 120 3.10 10.03 -8.26
C GLU A 120 2.29 10.29 -9.53
N LYS A 121 2.55 9.53 -10.61
CA LYS A 121 1.78 9.65 -11.86
C LYS A 121 0.30 9.38 -11.60
N ARG A 122 -0.02 8.35 -10.80
CA ARG A 122 -1.41 7.97 -10.50
C ARG A 122 -2.11 8.97 -9.57
N MET A 123 -1.37 9.71 -8.75
CA MET A 123 -1.91 10.80 -7.95
C MET A 123 -2.37 12.00 -8.79
N THR A 124 -1.99 12.09 -10.08
CA THR A 124 -2.44 13.18 -10.98
C THR A 124 -3.92 13.10 -11.33
N VAL A 125 -4.51 11.91 -11.31
CA VAL A 125 -5.94 11.67 -11.57
C VAL A 125 -6.77 11.63 -10.28
N LYS A 126 -6.25 12.21 -9.19
CA LYS A 126 -6.90 12.19 -7.87
C LYS A 126 -7.07 13.61 -7.35
N ASP A 127 -8.21 13.87 -6.71
CA ASP A 127 -8.45 15.10 -5.97
C ASP A 127 -8.04 14.93 -4.49
N PRO A 128 -6.99 15.63 -4.02
CA PRO A 128 -6.58 15.58 -2.62
C PRO A 128 -7.50 16.39 -1.68
N GLY A 129 -8.45 17.14 -2.25
CA GLY A 129 -9.33 18.06 -1.55
C GLY A 129 -8.57 19.15 -0.78
N LYS A 130 -9.30 19.90 0.05
CA LYS A 130 -8.75 21.03 0.82
C LYS A 130 -7.69 20.61 1.85
N LYS A 131 -7.76 19.37 2.34
CA LYS A 131 -6.84 18.85 3.37
C LYS A 131 -5.54 18.28 2.79
N GLY A 132 -5.40 18.22 1.45
CA GLY A 132 -4.19 17.69 0.83
C GLY A 132 -4.01 16.18 1.05
N VAL A 133 -5.09 15.40 1.11
CA VAL A 133 -5.06 13.95 1.36
C VAL A 133 -5.61 13.22 0.14
N TYR A 134 -4.75 12.43 -0.48
CA TYR A 134 -5.14 11.49 -1.53
C TYR A 134 -5.70 10.22 -0.90
N PHE A 135 -6.78 9.73 -1.48
CA PHE A 135 -7.51 8.58 -0.99
C PHE A 135 -7.51 7.48 -2.04
N PHE A 136 -6.95 6.32 -1.73
CA PHE A 136 -6.90 5.18 -2.65
C PHE A 136 -7.93 4.16 -2.21
N CYS A 137 -8.91 3.90 -3.07
CA CYS A 137 -10.06 3.06 -2.77
C CYS A 137 -10.02 1.84 -3.68
N PHE A 138 -9.37 0.76 -3.23
CA PHE A 138 -9.16 -0.40 -4.11
C PHE A 138 -10.38 -1.30 -4.15
N HIS A 139 -10.76 -1.68 -5.36
CA HIS A 139 -11.69 -2.75 -5.67
C HIS A 139 -10.90 -3.93 -6.24
N PHE A 140 -11.24 -5.15 -5.82
CA PHE A 140 -10.57 -6.37 -6.25
C PHE A 140 -11.61 -7.30 -6.88
N GLU A 141 -11.36 -7.76 -8.11
CA GLU A 141 -12.18 -8.74 -8.81
C GLU A 141 -11.29 -9.82 -9.42
N GLY A 142 -11.22 -10.98 -8.76
CA GLY A 142 -10.24 -12.01 -9.11
C GLY A 142 -8.81 -11.48 -8.97
N SER A 143 -8.07 -11.44 -10.07
CA SER A 143 -6.72 -10.85 -10.14
C SER A 143 -6.72 -9.36 -10.49
N ASN A 144 -7.87 -8.78 -10.86
CA ASN A 144 -7.94 -7.40 -11.28
C ASN A 144 -8.11 -6.46 -10.10
N VAL A 145 -7.47 -5.29 -10.18
CA VAL A 145 -7.52 -4.27 -9.14
C VAL A 145 -7.69 -2.88 -9.74
N TRP A 146 -8.64 -2.10 -9.22
CA TRP A 146 -8.86 -0.72 -9.64
C TRP A 146 -8.95 0.21 -8.44
N ASP A 147 -8.53 1.46 -8.64
CA ASP A 147 -8.76 2.56 -7.70
C ASP A 147 -9.98 3.38 -8.13
N GLU A 148 -11.00 3.32 -7.29
CA GLU A 148 -12.35 3.83 -7.58
C GLU A 148 -12.50 5.32 -7.25
N ARG A 149 -11.51 5.90 -6.55
CA ARG A 149 -11.56 7.30 -6.10
C ARG A 149 -10.65 8.17 -6.94
N VAL A 150 -11.08 8.42 -8.17
CA VAL A 150 -10.35 9.18 -9.19
C VAL A 150 -11.26 10.25 -9.83
N THR A 151 -10.65 11.16 -10.57
CA THR A 151 -11.34 12.25 -11.31
C THR A 151 -11.50 11.94 -12.80
N VAL A 152 -11.16 10.72 -13.22
CA VAL A 152 -11.23 10.23 -14.60
C VAL A 152 -12.08 8.98 -14.66
N ASP A 153 -12.41 8.51 -15.86
CA ASP A 153 -13.15 7.25 -16.05
C ASP A 153 -12.38 6.05 -15.50
N ILE A 154 -13.12 5.06 -14.99
CA ILE A 154 -12.54 3.86 -14.36
C ILE A 154 -11.73 3.01 -15.34
N ASP A 155 -11.98 3.12 -16.65
CA ASP A 155 -11.24 2.41 -17.69
C ASP A 155 -9.87 3.05 -18.02
N ASN A 156 -9.54 4.20 -17.43
CA ASN A 156 -8.25 4.86 -17.62
C ASN A 156 -7.11 4.01 -17.01
N GLU A 157 -5.99 3.84 -17.72
CA GLU A 157 -4.87 3.00 -17.27
C GLU A 157 -4.32 3.38 -15.86
N LEU A 158 -4.41 4.65 -15.47
CA LEU A 158 -3.94 5.15 -14.18
C LEU A 158 -4.82 4.69 -13.00
N THR A 159 -6.03 4.21 -13.26
CA THR A 159 -6.92 3.61 -12.25
C THR A 159 -6.63 2.13 -12.05
N ASN A 160 -6.01 1.46 -13.02
CA ASN A 160 -5.79 0.01 -13.00
C ASN A 160 -4.48 -0.33 -12.27
N TYR A 161 -4.60 -1.03 -11.14
CA TYR A 161 -3.50 -1.45 -10.28
C TYR A 161 -3.17 -2.94 -10.40
N THR A 162 -3.83 -3.68 -11.29
CA THR A 162 -3.64 -5.13 -11.47
C THR A 162 -2.17 -5.53 -11.58
N LYS A 163 -1.37 -4.75 -12.31
CA LYS A 163 0.08 -5.02 -12.50
C LYS A 163 0.92 -4.89 -11.22
N PHE A 164 0.39 -4.32 -10.15
CA PHE A 164 1.07 -4.16 -8.86
C PHE A 164 0.60 -5.16 -7.81
N LEU A 165 -0.40 -5.99 -8.12
CA LEU A 165 -0.89 -7.03 -7.22
C LEU A 165 0.20 -8.07 -7.00
N ASP A 166 0.62 -8.21 -5.74
CA ASP A 166 1.68 -9.10 -5.28
C ASP A 166 2.98 -8.97 -6.11
N ALA A 167 3.24 -7.75 -6.63
CA ALA A 167 4.36 -7.43 -7.49
C ALA A 167 5.71 -7.30 -6.76
N TRP A 168 6.04 -8.26 -5.89
CA TRP A 168 7.30 -8.32 -5.13
C TRP A 168 8.55 -8.31 -6.02
N HIS A 169 8.43 -8.82 -7.25
CA HIS A 169 9.49 -8.78 -8.26
C HIS A 169 9.98 -7.36 -8.58
N LEU A 170 9.16 -6.32 -8.39
CA LEU A 170 9.58 -4.93 -8.59
C LEU A 170 10.61 -4.49 -7.54
N ILE A 171 10.42 -4.91 -6.29
CA ILE A 171 11.38 -4.68 -5.21
C ILE A 171 12.65 -5.50 -5.49
N GLU A 172 12.49 -6.76 -5.91
CA GLU A 172 13.64 -7.60 -6.26
C GLU A 172 14.50 -6.97 -7.37
N GLN A 173 13.89 -6.41 -8.41
CA GLN A 173 14.59 -5.73 -9.50
C GLN A 173 15.36 -4.49 -9.03
N ALA A 174 14.82 -3.74 -8.07
CA ALA A 174 15.49 -2.58 -7.50
C ALA A 174 16.66 -2.95 -6.56
N LEU A 175 16.67 -4.18 -6.06
CA LEU A 175 17.72 -4.76 -5.20
C LEU A 175 18.77 -5.57 -5.98
N LYS A 176 18.76 -5.53 -7.31
CA LYS A 176 19.81 -6.10 -8.18
C LYS A 176 20.80 -5.02 -8.60
#